data_AF-A0A956YX07-F1
#
_entry.id   AF-A0A956YX07-F1
#
_cell.length_a   1.000
_cell.length_b   1.000
_cell.length_c   1.000
_cell.angle_alpha   90.00
_cell.angle_beta   90.00
_cell.angle_gamma   90.00
#
_symmetry.space_group_name_H-M   'P 1'
#
loop_
_entity.id
_entity.type
_entity.pdbx_description
1 polymer ?
#
loop_
_entity_poly.entity_id
_entity_poly.type
_entity_poly.pdbx_seq_one_letter_code
_entity_poly.pdbx_strand_id
1 'polypeptide(L)'
;MWRYAYFHGDPDQKAKVSWPLVRRVLSYARPYRGYLALTLVLILVQSGLGLLTPLIFRDLIDHTLPAQDMQRLNLLAFGLVLIPILNSVLGIVIRRLNSGIGEGVIYD
;
A
#
# COMPACT_ATOMS: atom_id res chain seq x y z
N MET A 1 -6.21 -52.27 18.51
CA MET A 1 -5.20 -51.76 19.46
C MET A 1 -4.73 -50.40 18.94
N TRP A 2 -5.49 -49.34 19.25
CA TRP A 2 -5.27 -47.99 18.70
C TRP A 2 -4.45 -47.20 19.73
N ARG A 3 -3.17 -46.94 19.43
CA ARG A 3 -2.30 -46.16 20.31
C ARG A 3 -2.23 -44.74 19.75
N TYR A 4 -3.11 -43.88 20.27
CA TYR A 4 -3.05 -42.44 20.06
C TYR A 4 -1.77 -41.91 20.69
N ALA A 5 -0.80 -41.57 19.85
CA ALA A 5 0.36 -40.80 20.25
C ALA A 5 -0.10 -39.35 20.45
N TYR A 6 -0.50 -39.01 21.67
CA TYR A 6 -0.68 -37.63 22.09
C TYR A 6 0.68 -36.93 22.01
N PHE A 7 0.86 -36.13 20.97
CA PHE A 7 1.85 -35.05 20.96
C PHE A 7 1.58 -34.18 22.20
N HIS A 8 2.38 -34.36 23.25
CA HIS A 8 2.48 -33.40 24.35
C HIS A 8 3.31 -32.23 23.84
N GLY A 9 2.67 -31.31 23.12
CA GLY A 9 3.21 -29.97 22.94
C GLY A 9 2.87 -29.16 24.18
N ASP A 10 3.87 -28.86 25.01
CA ASP A 10 3.71 -27.97 26.16
C ASP A 10 3.04 -26.65 25.73
N PRO A 11 1.85 -26.30 26.26
CA PRO A 11 1.11 -25.10 25.84
C PRO A 11 1.72 -23.77 26.31
N ASP A 12 2.82 -23.80 27.08
CA ASP A 12 3.35 -22.64 27.80
C ASP A 12 4.70 -22.11 27.28
N GLN A 13 5.18 -22.57 26.12
CA GLN A 13 6.38 -22.01 25.52
C GLN A 13 6.06 -20.75 24.71
N LYS A 14 5.84 -19.62 25.42
CA LYS A 14 5.78 -18.29 24.79
C LYS A 14 7.06 -18.09 23.98
N ALA A 15 6.96 -18.13 22.65
CA ALA A 15 8.08 -17.93 21.76
C ALA A 15 8.77 -16.61 22.13
N LYS A 16 9.94 -16.67 22.77
CA LYS A 16 10.71 -15.47 23.12
C LYS A 16 11.20 -14.87 21.81
N VAL A 17 10.53 -13.80 21.37
CA VAL A 17 10.91 -13.04 20.17
C VAL A 17 12.30 -12.45 20.43
N SER A 18 13.32 -13.17 19.99
CA SER A 18 14.70 -12.73 20.09
C SER A 18 15.08 -11.96 18.83
N TRP A 19 15.81 -10.87 18.95
CA TRP A 19 16.33 -10.09 17.82
C TRP A 19 17.00 -10.94 16.72
N PRO A 20 17.79 -11.99 17.06
CA PRO A 20 18.35 -12.93 16.09
C PRO A 20 17.28 -13.68 15.27
N LEU A 21 16.15 -14.04 15.89
CA LEU A 21 15.02 -14.67 15.22
C LEU A 21 14.36 -13.71 14.24
N VAL A 22 14.12 -12.46 14.65
CA VAL A 22 13.57 -11.39 13.79
C VAL A 22 14.47 -11.14 12.57
N ARG A 23 15.79 -11.08 12.77
CA ARG A 23 16.77 -10.89 11.68
C ARG A 23 16.79 -12.08 10.71
N ARG A 24 16.62 -13.31 11.20
CA ARG A 24 16.47 -14.52 10.36
C ARG A 24 15.16 -14.50 9.56
N VAL A 25 14.05 -14.14 10.20
CA VAL A 25 12.74 -14.00 9.53
C VAL A 25 12.77 -12.92 8.44
N LEU A 26 13.36 -11.76 8.72
CA LEU A 26 13.60 -10.71 7.72
C LEU A 26 14.51 -11.14 6.56
N SER A 27 15.36 -12.15 6.76
CA SER A 27 16.17 -12.71 5.69
C SER A 27 15.36 -13.59 4.73
N TYR A 28 14.30 -14.25 5.21
CA TYR A 28 13.33 -14.97 4.37
C TYR A 28 12.45 -14.03 3.53
N ALA A 29 12.31 -12.76 3.92
CA ALA A 29 11.63 -11.74 3.11
C ALA A 29 12.49 -11.21 1.93
N ARG A 30 13.75 -11.65 1.80
CA ARG A 30 14.67 -11.21 0.72
C ARG A 30 14.13 -11.39 -0.71
N PRO A 31 13.53 -12.52 -1.13
CA PRO A 31 13.01 -12.69 -2.48
C PRO A 31 11.79 -11.78 -2.76
N TYR A 32 11.10 -11.27 -1.73
CA TYR A 32 9.94 -10.38 -1.86
C TYR A 32 10.27 -8.88 -1.85
N ARG A 33 11.56 -8.51 -1.72
CA ARG A 33 11.99 -7.11 -1.65
C ARG A 33 11.60 -6.27 -2.87
N GLY A 34 11.60 -6.87 -4.06
CA GLY A 34 11.17 -6.18 -5.29
C GLY A 34 9.70 -5.79 -5.26
N TYR A 35 8.83 -6.71 -4.83
CA TYR A 35 7.40 -6.45 -4.66
C TYR A 35 7.14 -5.43 -3.56
N LEU A 36 7.83 -5.55 -2.41
CA LEU A 36 7.72 -4.56 -1.33
C LEU A 36 8.14 -3.16 -1.78
N ALA A 37 9.25 -3.05 -2.52
CA ALA A 37 9.72 -1.78 -3.06
C ALA A 37 8.72 -1.19 -4.06
N LEU A 38 8.18 -2.00 -4.99
CA LEU A 38 7.16 -1.56 -5.94
C LEU A 38 5.91 -1.07 -5.22
N THR A 39 5.38 -1.83 -4.26
CA THR A 39 4.22 -1.43 -3.46
C THR A 39 4.48 -0.14 -2.69
N LEU A 40 5.67 0.02 -2.09
CA LEU A 40 6.08 1.27 -1.45
C LEU A 40 6.06 2.46 -2.41
N VAL A 41 6.64 2.31 -3.60
CA VAL A 41 6.64 3.36 -4.63
C VAL A 41 5.20 3.72 -5.02
N LEU A 42 4.34 2.72 -5.25
CA LEU A 42 2.94 2.96 -5.60
C LEU A 42 2.19 3.70 -4.48
N ILE A 43 2.45 3.38 -3.21
CA ILE A 43 1.87 4.09 -2.06
C ILE A 43 2.36 5.55 -2.03
N LEU A 44 3.65 5.79 -2.26
CA LEU A 44 4.20 7.14 -2.31
C LEU A 44 3.56 7.97 -3.43
N VAL A 45 3.39 7.38 -4.62
CA VAL A 45 2.69 8.02 -5.74
C VAL A 45 1.24 8.32 -5.38
N GLN A 46 0.51 7.34 -4.82
CA GLN A 46 -0.89 7.52 -4.43
C GLN A 46 -1.04 8.61 -3.37
N SER A 47 -0.15 8.64 -2.37
CA SER A 47 -0.10 9.69 -1.35
C SER A 47 0.15 11.07 -1.98
N GLY A 48 1.11 11.17 -2.90
CA GLY A 48 1.39 12.40 -3.64
C GLY A 48 0.20 12.89 -4.46
N LEU A 49 -0.52 12.00 -5.14
CA LEU A 49 -1.76 12.34 -5.84
C LEU A 49 -2.83 12.88 -4.90
N GLY A 50 -2.91 12.37 -3.66
CA GLY A 50 -3.81 12.89 -2.64
C GLY A 50 -3.55 14.34 -2.26
N LEU A 51 -2.30 14.81 -2.39
CA LEU A 51 -1.91 16.20 -2.15
C LEU A 51 -2.28 17.14 -3.32
N LEU A 52 -2.56 16.61 -4.50
CA LEU A 52 -2.95 17.43 -5.65
C LEU A 52 -4.30 18.11 -5.42
N THR A 53 -5.26 17.44 -4.78
CA THR A 53 -6.58 18.02 -4.49
C THR A 53 -6.49 19.33 -3.71
N PRO A 54 -5.86 19.40 -2.52
CA PRO A 54 -5.73 20.67 -1.80
C PRO A 54 -4.88 21.71 -2.54
N LEU A 55 -3.89 21.30 -3.33
CA LEU A 55 -3.10 22.23 -4.16
C LEU A 55 -3.93 22.84 -5.29
N ILE A 56 -4.77 22.04 -5.95
CA ILE A 56 -5.70 22.51 -6.97
C ILE A 56 -6.71 23.49 -6.35
N PHE A 57 -7.28 23.17 -5.18
CA PHE A 57 -8.18 24.08 -4.49
C PHE A 57 -7.50 25.39 -4.12
N ARG A 58 -6.25 25.34 -3.62
CA ARG A 58 -5.46 26.54 -3.36
C ARG A 58 -5.28 27.39 -4.62
N ASP A 59 -4.86 26.77 -5.73
CA ASP A 59 -4.63 27.49 -6.99
C ASP A 59 -5.91 28.05 -7.61
N LEU A 60 -7.03 27.33 -7.42
CA LEU A 60 -8.35 27.74 -7.86
C LEU A 60 -8.79 29.00 -7.11
N ILE A 61 -8.64 29.02 -5.78
CA ILE A 61 -9.04 30.14 -4.92
C ILE A 61 -8.10 31.35 -5.08
N ASP A 62 -6.79 31.11 -5.07
CA ASP A 62 -5.80 32.19 -4.97
C ASP A 62 -5.52 32.88 -6.32
N HIS A 63 -5.59 32.13 -7.43
CA HIS A 63 -5.20 32.64 -8.75
C HIS A 63 -6.33 32.58 -9.77
N THR A 64 -7.03 31.45 -9.85
CA THR A 64 -7.93 31.18 -10.98
C THR A 64 -9.24 31.95 -10.89
N LEU A 65 -9.86 31.97 -9.70
CA LEU A 65 -11.09 32.73 -9.47
C LEU A 65 -10.87 34.25 -9.55
N PRO A 66 -9.84 34.85 -8.92
CA PRO A 66 -9.60 36.30 -9.02
C PRO A 66 -9.24 36.74 -10.44
N ALA A 67 -8.47 35.93 -11.19
CA ALA A 67 -8.07 36.25 -12.56
C ALA A 67 -9.17 35.97 -13.61
N GLN A 68 -10.30 35.36 -13.23
CA GLN A 68 -11.37 34.92 -14.12
C GLN A 68 -10.86 34.06 -15.31
N ASP A 69 -9.80 33.29 -15.09
CA ASP A 69 -9.18 32.46 -16.13
C ASP A 69 -9.96 31.15 -16.31
N MET A 70 -10.87 31.15 -17.29
CA MET A 70 -11.72 29.99 -17.61
C MET A 70 -10.92 28.81 -18.17
N GLN A 71 -9.79 29.04 -18.84
CA GLN A 71 -8.97 27.95 -19.38
C GLN A 71 -8.30 27.18 -18.24
N ARG A 72 -7.68 27.90 -17.30
CA ARG A 72 -7.06 27.29 -16.12
C ARG A 72 -8.08 26.63 -15.23
N LEU A 73 -9.27 27.22 -15.07
CA LEU A 73 -10.38 26.64 -14.32
C LEU A 73 -10.77 25.26 -14.87
N ASN A 74 -10.94 25.15 -16.20
CA ASN A 74 -11.30 23.88 -16.83
C ASN A 74 -10.21 22.82 -16.66
N LEU A 75 -8.93 23.20 -16.76
CA LEU A 75 -7.80 22.28 -16.58
C LEU A 75 -7.77 21.73 -15.14
N LEU A 76 -7.92 22.62 -14.14
CA LEU A 76 -7.97 22.24 -12.73
C LEU A 76 -9.19 21.36 -12.42
N ALA A 77 -10.36 21.70 -12.97
CA ALA A 77 -11.59 20.90 -12.82
C ALA A 77 -11.44 19.50 -13.41
N PHE A 78 -10.81 19.37 -14.58
CA PHE A 78 -10.50 18.07 -15.17
C PHE A 78 -9.54 17.27 -14.27
N GLY A 79 -8.53 17.94 -13.71
CA GLY A 79 -7.64 17.34 -12.71
C GLY A 79 -8.38 16.75 -11.51
N LEU A 80 -9.35 17.49 -10.94
CA LEU A 80 -10.16 17.02 -9.80
C LEU A 80 -10.98 15.76 -10.09
N VAL A 81 -11.41 15.56 -11.34
CA VAL A 81 -12.12 14.34 -11.77
C VAL A 81 -11.14 13.20 -12.07
N LEU A 82 -9.99 13.52 -12.67
CA LEU A 82 -9.00 12.52 -13.07
C LEU A 82 -8.24 11.90 -11.88
N ILE A 83 -7.89 12.71 -10.87
CA ILE A 83 -7.16 12.27 -9.67
C ILE A 83 -7.83 11.09 -8.95
N PRO A 84 -9.14 11.10 -8.62
CA PRO A 84 -9.79 9.97 -7.95
C PRO A 84 -9.84 8.71 -8.82
N ILE A 85 -9.94 8.84 -10.14
CA ILE A 85 -9.86 7.71 -11.08
C ILE A 85 -8.47 7.08 -11.00
N LEU A 86 -7.40 7.88 -11.06
CA LEU A 86 -6.03 7.40 -10.93
C LEU A 86 -5.78 6.74 -9.57
N ASN A 87 -6.24 7.35 -8.48
CA ASN A 87 -6.16 6.76 -7.14
C ASN A 87 -6.88 5.41 -7.06
N SER A 88 -8.04 5.29 -7.70
CA SER A 88 -8.82 4.04 -7.71
C SER A 88 -8.07 2.94 -8.46
N VAL A 89 -7.50 3.24 -9.63
CA VAL A 89 -6.69 2.30 -10.42
C VAL A 89 -5.45 1.86 -9.64
N LEU A 90 -4.71 2.80 -9.06
CA LEU A 90 -3.54 2.51 -8.23
C LEU A 90 -3.91 1.66 -7.01
N GLY A 91 -5.02 1.96 -6.35
CA GLY A 91 -5.53 1.20 -5.21
C GLY A 91 -5.84 -0.26 -5.60
N ILE A 92 -6.40 -0.50 -6.78
CA ILE A 92 -6.64 -1.86 -7.29
C ILE A 92 -5.31 -2.59 -7.55
N VAL A 93 -4.32 -1.91 -8.15
CA VAL A 93 -2.99 -2.49 -8.43
C VAL A 93 -2.30 -2.87 -7.12
N ILE A 94 -2.23 -1.96 -6.16
CA ILE A 94 -1.66 -2.21 -4.83
C ILE A 94 -2.37 -3.37 -4.15
N ARG A 95 -3.71 -3.41 -4.20
CA ARG A 95 -4.51 -4.49 -3.62
C ARG A 95 -4.21 -5.84 -4.28
N ARG A 96 -4.08 -5.90 -5.60
CA ARG A 96 -3.71 -7.15 -6.31
C ARG A 96 -2.30 -7.61 -5.95
N LEU A 97 -1.34 -6.70 -5.87
CA LEU A 97 0.03 -7.02 -5.43
C LEU A 97 0.04 -7.59 -4.01
N ASN A 98 -0.72 -7.00 -3.09
CA ASN A 98 -0.83 -7.49 -1.72
C ASN A 98 -1.58 -8.83 -1.61
N SER A 99 -2.61 -9.05 -2.43
CA SER A 99 -3.36 -10.32 -2.48
C SER A 99 -2.46 -11.48 -2.94
N GLY A 100 -1.63 -11.26 -3.96
CA GLY A 100 -0.70 -12.28 -4.46
C GLY A 100 0.39 -12.65 -3.44
N ILE A 101 0.83 -11.69 -2.62
CA ILE A 101 1.75 -11.96 -1.51
C ILE A 101 1.05 -12.78 -0.41
N GLY A 102 -0.24 -12.51 -0.14
CA GLY A 102 -1.04 -13.27 0.82
C GLY A 102 -1.27 -14.72 0.40
N GLU A 103 -1.61 -14.96 -0.87
CA GLU A 103 -1.81 -16.32 -1.42
C GLU A 103 -0.49 -17.09 -1.55
N GLY A 104 0.61 -16.44 -1.96
CA GLY A 104 1.92 -17.06 -2.06
C GLY A 104 2.55 -17.47 -0.72
N VAL A 105 2.11 -16.87 0.39
CA VAL A 105 2.49 -17.28 1.77
C VAL A 105 1.60 -18.42 2.31
N ILE A 106 0.42 -18.63 1.72
CA ILE A 106 -0.49 -19.73 2.11
C ILE A 106 -0.20 -21.01 1.31
N TYR A 107 0.34 -20.88 0.09
CA TYR A 107 0.63 -22.01 -0.80
C TYR A 107 2.00 -22.69 -0.59
N ASP A 108 2.86 -22.15 0.29
CA ASP A 108 4.17 -22.72 0.68
C ASP A 108 4.24 -22.85 2.22
#